data_AF-A0A2G8RD94-F1
#
_entry.id   AF-A0A2G8RD94-F1
#
_cell.length_a   1.000
_cell.length_b   1.000
_cell.length_c   1.000
_cell.angle_alpha   90.00
_cell.angle_beta   90.00
_cell.angle_gamma   90.00
#
_symmetry.space_group_name_H-M   'P 1'
#
loop_
_entity.id
_entity.type
_entity.pdbx_description
1 polymer ?
#
loop_
_entity_poly.entity_id
_entity_poly.type
_entity_poly.pdbx_seq_one_letter_code
_entity_poly.pdbx_strand_id
1 'polypeptide(L)'
;MTPLYAELHRWASLPFLWGESDCCLVVCDWVERVTGIDPARDLRMTYDSAGSCQRETGFLRDPLRITTQCMEGIAGLARTAAPVAGDVGVIKILLEGQVRPVAALCLGPAGWAVKSIQRGTTTLAPSHVIGVMRAWSVGYSAGSHA
;
A
#
# COMPACT_ATOMS: atom_id res chain seq x y z
N MET A 1 -14.81 6.00 14.58
CA MET A 1 -14.05 5.73 13.34
C MET A 1 -12.76 5.05 13.73
N THR A 2 -12.46 3.86 13.21
CA THR A 2 -11.21 3.16 13.56
C THR A 2 -10.00 3.87 12.94
N PRO A 3 -8.77 3.70 13.47
CA PRO A 3 -7.57 4.27 12.86
C PRO A 3 -7.39 3.91 11.37
N LEU A 4 -7.81 2.69 10.99
CA LEU A 4 -7.78 2.24 9.60
C LEU A 4 -8.64 3.11 8.67
N TYR A 5 -9.89 3.39 9.05
CA TYR A 5 -10.77 4.24 8.24
C TYR A 5 -10.38 5.73 8.32
N ALA A 6 -9.79 6.16 9.45
CA ALA A 6 -9.19 7.50 9.53
C ALA A 6 -8.04 7.67 8.53
N GLU A 7 -7.22 6.63 8.35
CA GLU A 7 -6.14 6.62 7.35
C GLU A 7 -6.68 6.69 5.92
N LEU A 8 -7.76 5.95 5.60
CA LEU A 8 -8.40 6.07 4.28
C LEU A 8 -8.95 7.47 4.01
N HIS A 9 -9.53 8.12 5.03
CA HIS A 9 -9.95 9.52 4.91
C HIS A 9 -8.76 10.47 4.71
N ARG A 10 -7.63 10.24 5.38
CA ARG A 10 -6.39 10.97 5.13
C ARG A 10 -5.93 10.80 3.68
N TRP A 11 -5.93 9.57 3.17
CA TRP A 11 -5.58 9.34 1.76
C TRP A 11 -6.53 10.11 0.85
N ALA A 12 -7.83 10.13 1.14
CA ALA A 12 -8.82 10.83 0.32
C ALA A 12 -8.62 12.36 0.31
N SER A 13 -8.08 12.94 1.38
CA SER A 13 -7.78 14.38 1.44
C SER A 13 -6.44 14.79 0.82
N LEU A 14 -5.58 13.83 0.47
CA LEU A 14 -4.29 14.10 -0.16
C LEU A 14 -4.40 14.10 -1.70
N PRO A 15 -3.72 15.00 -2.42
CA PRO A 15 -3.53 14.83 -3.86
C PRO A 15 -2.75 13.54 -4.14
N PHE A 16 -2.76 13.06 -5.38
CA PHE A 16 -1.81 12.04 -5.81
C PHE A 16 -0.52 12.74 -6.26
N LEU A 17 0.57 12.54 -5.53
CA LEU A 17 1.89 13.08 -5.85
C LEU A 17 2.91 11.94 -5.82
N TRP A 18 3.64 11.77 -6.92
CA TRP A 18 4.76 10.82 -6.98
C TRP A 18 5.82 11.24 -5.97
N GLY A 19 6.30 10.30 -5.15
CA GLY A 19 7.35 10.57 -4.17
C GLY A 19 6.83 11.09 -2.83
N GLU A 20 5.51 11.27 -2.69
CA GLU A 20 4.88 11.72 -1.44
C GLU A 20 3.62 10.92 -1.09
N SER A 21 2.62 10.91 -1.97
CA SER A 21 1.28 10.36 -1.71
C SER A 21 0.76 9.46 -2.85
N ASP A 22 1.68 8.79 -3.52
CA ASP A 22 1.38 7.73 -4.49
C ASP A 22 0.98 6.41 -3.82
N CYS A 23 0.62 5.40 -4.61
CA CYS A 23 0.13 4.12 -4.12
C CYS A 23 1.08 3.42 -3.13
N CYS A 24 2.39 3.59 -3.28
CA CYS A 24 3.38 2.91 -2.45
C CYS A 24 3.61 3.68 -1.15
N LEU A 25 3.77 4.99 -1.24
CA LEU A 25 4.15 5.80 -0.08
C LEU A 25 3.03 5.99 0.92
N VAL A 26 1.77 6.09 0.50
CA VAL A 26 0.65 6.15 1.45
C VAL A 26 0.49 4.84 2.25
N VAL A 27 0.89 3.70 1.67
CA VAL A 27 0.94 2.41 2.37
C VAL A 27 2.11 2.38 3.36
N CYS A 28 3.26 2.94 2.98
CA CYS A 28 4.42 3.06 3.89
C CYS A 28 4.10 3.99 5.07
N ASP A 29 3.42 5.12 4.83
CA ASP A 29 2.92 6.01 5.89
C ASP A 29 2.00 5.27 6.88
N TRP A 30 1.15 4.36 6.40
CA TRP A 30 0.30 3.55 7.28
C TRP A 30 1.12 2.61 8.15
N VAL A 31 2.11 1.92 7.56
CA VAL A 31 3.03 1.06 8.33
C VAL A 31 3.78 1.87 9.37
N GLU A 32 4.29 3.06 9.01
CA GLU A 32 4.95 3.97 9.94
C GLU A 32 4.01 4.40 11.08
N ARG A 33 2.76 4.74 10.77
CA ARG A 33 1.76 5.13 11.78
C ARG A 33 1.49 4.01 12.79
N VAL A 34 1.47 2.75 12.36
CA VAL A 34 1.16 1.60 13.24
C VAL A 34 2.40 1.13 14.00
N THR A 35 3.56 1.11 13.36
CA THR A 35 4.77 0.47 13.89
C THR A 35 5.83 1.44 14.41
N GLY A 36 5.74 2.72 14.03
CA GLY A 36 6.78 3.73 14.26
C GLY A 36 7.99 3.62 13.32
N ILE A 37 7.97 2.71 12.34
CA ILE A 37 9.08 2.49 11.41
C ILE A 37 8.65 2.89 10.00
N ASP A 38 9.37 3.85 9.40
CA ASP A 38 9.18 4.24 8.00
C ASP A 38 9.85 3.24 7.04
N PRO A 39 9.08 2.40 6.32
CA PRO A 39 9.64 1.44 5.35
C PRO A 39 10.23 2.12 4.11
N ALA A 40 9.85 3.37 3.84
CA ALA A 40 10.21 4.11 2.64
C ALA A 40 11.22 5.23 2.91
N ARG A 41 11.86 5.27 4.09
CA ARG A 41 12.81 6.33 4.47
C ARG A 41 13.89 6.62 3.42
N ASP A 42 14.38 5.57 2.75
CA ASP A 42 15.44 5.66 1.73
C ASP A 42 14.89 5.97 0.32
N LEU A 43 13.56 5.98 0.15
CA LEU A 43 12.85 6.28 -1.09
C LEU A 43 12.21 7.67 -1.10
N ARG A 44 11.89 8.23 0.07
CA ARG A 44 11.33 9.59 0.14
C ARG A 44 12.29 10.58 -0.52
N MET A 45 11.72 11.50 -1.31
CA MET A 45 12.47 12.51 -2.07
C MET A 45 13.41 11.97 -3.18
N THR A 46 13.34 10.68 -3.54
CA THR A 46 14.19 10.12 -4.62
C THR A 46 13.55 10.16 -6.01
N TYR A 47 12.23 10.36 -6.09
CA TYR A 47 11.48 10.46 -7.33
C TYR A 47 10.27 11.39 -7.18
N ASP A 48 9.79 11.88 -8.32
CA ASP A 48 8.77 12.92 -8.46
C ASP A 48 7.83 12.67 -9.67
N SER A 49 8.01 11.55 -10.37
CA SER A 49 7.23 11.17 -11.55
C SER A 49 7.15 9.65 -11.68
N ALA A 50 6.24 9.17 -12.53
CA ALA A 50 6.14 7.74 -12.83
C ALA A 50 7.45 7.17 -13.41
N GLY A 51 8.14 7.96 -14.25
CA GLY A 51 9.39 7.56 -14.90
C GLY A 51 10.57 7.49 -13.92
N SER A 52 10.72 8.52 -13.06
CA SER A 52 11.73 8.50 -12.00
C SER A 52 11.43 7.41 -10.97
N CYS A 53 10.17 7.23 -10.57
CA CYS A 53 9.75 6.12 -9.70
C CYS A 53 10.18 4.77 -10.27
N GLN A 54 9.90 4.51 -11.56
CA GLN A 54 10.28 3.26 -12.21
C GLN A 54 11.80 3.08 -12.29
N ARG A 55 12.56 4.16 -12.49
CA ARG A 55 14.02 4.11 -12.53
C ARG A 55 14.63 3.78 -11.17
N GLU A 56 14.17 4.46 -10.11
CA GLU A 56 14.71 4.28 -8.76
C GLU A 56 14.26 2.96 -8.12
N THR A 57 12.99 2.59 -8.29
CA THR A 57 12.39 1.45 -7.57
C THR A 57 12.32 0.17 -8.41
N GLY A 58 12.25 0.30 -9.73
CA GLY A 58 11.96 -0.82 -10.62
C GLY A 58 10.54 -1.40 -10.47
N PHE A 59 9.63 -0.74 -9.76
CA PHE A 59 8.38 -1.32 -9.27
C PHE A 59 7.51 -1.99 -10.34
N LEU A 60 7.36 -1.42 -11.54
CA LEU A 60 6.55 -2.05 -12.59
C LEU A 60 7.19 -3.32 -13.16
N ARG A 61 8.52 -3.46 -13.06
CA ARG A 61 9.28 -4.61 -13.56
C ARG A 61 9.31 -5.74 -12.55
N ASP A 62 9.62 -5.38 -11.30
CA ASP A 62 9.68 -6.31 -10.18
C ASP A 62 9.14 -5.62 -8.92
N PRO A 63 7.82 -5.62 -8.72
CA PRO A 63 7.22 -4.93 -7.58
C PRO A 63 7.61 -5.58 -6.27
N LEU A 64 7.90 -6.89 -6.27
CA LEU A 64 8.23 -7.63 -5.05
C LEU A 64 9.66 -7.34 -4.58
N ARG A 65 10.60 -7.04 -5.47
CA ARG A 65 11.97 -6.69 -5.07
C ARG A 65 11.99 -5.50 -4.11
N ILE A 66 11.44 -4.37 -4.53
CA ILE A 66 11.48 -3.14 -3.70
C ILE A 66 10.55 -3.23 -2.50
N THR A 67 9.35 -3.80 -2.66
CA THR A 67 8.41 -3.90 -1.52
C THR A 67 8.84 -4.91 -0.48
N THR A 68 9.51 -6.00 -0.85
CA THR A 68 10.13 -6.93 0.11
C THR A 68 11.26 -6.25 0.88
N GLN A 69 12.10 -5.46 0.21
CA GLN A 69 13.16 -4.69 0.87
C GLN A 69 12.57 -3.71 1.90
N CYS A 70 11.53 -2.95 1.53
CA CYS A 70 10.87 -2.03 2.45
C CYS A 70 10.15 -2.75 3.61
N MET A 71 9.25 -3.68 3.30
CA MET A 71 8.36 -4.28 4.30
C MET A 71 9.08 -5.29 5.20
N GLU A 72 9.94 -6.14 4.64
CA GLU A 72 10.65 -7.17 5.41
C GLU A 72 12.01 -6.66 5.90
N GLY A 73 12.76 -5.98 5.02
CA GLY A 73 14.13 -5.55 5.33
C GLY A 73 14.20 -4.34 6.25
N ILE A 74 13.35 -3.33 6.05
CA ILE A 74 13.37 -2.08 6.84
C ILE A 74 12.35 -2.15 7.98
N ALA A 75 11.10 -2.51 7.69
CA ALA A 75 10.03 -2.52 8.68
C ALA A 75 9.92 -3.83 9.48
N GLY A 76 10.62 -4.89 9.09
CA GLY A 76 10.63 -6.17 9.81
C GLY A 76 9.27 -6.90 9.82
N LEU A 77 8.37 -6.59 8.88
CA LEU A 77 7.05 -7.19 8.83
C LEU A 77 7.11 -8.65 8.37
N ALA A 78 6.32 -9.51 9.03
CA ALA A 78 6.17 -10.90 8.64
C ALA A 78 5.25 -11.04 7.43
N ARG A 79 5.57 -11.95 6.51
CA ARG A 79 4.66 -12.33 5.40
C ARG A 79 3.41 -13.00 5.96
N THR A 80 2.27 -12.77 5.31
CA THR A 80 1.02 -13.49 5.62
C THR A 80 0.35 -13.98 4.33
N ALA A 81 -0.24 -15.18 4.41
CA ALA A 81 -1.12 -15.72 3.37
C ALA A 81 -2.60 -15.43 3.64
N ALA A 82 -2.93 -14.94 4.83
CA ALA A 82 -4.28 -14.62 5.27
C ALA A 82 -4.30 -13.18 5.81
N PRO A 83 -4.19 -12.17 4.93
CA PRO A 83 -4.17 -10.78 5.36
C PRO A 83 -5.50 -10.41 6.03
N VAL A 84 -5.40 -9.68 7.14
CA VAL A 84 -6.56 -9.14 7.87
C VAL A 84 -6.64 -7.63 7.69
N ALA A 85 -7.74 -7.02 8.17
CA ALA A 85 -7.89 -5.57 8.10
C ALA A 85 -6.69 -4.87 8.76
N GLY A 86 -6.07 -3.92 8.03
CA GLY A 86 -4.86 -3.21 8.45
C GLY A 86 -3.55 -3.78 7.90
N ASP A 87 -3.55 -5.00 7.35
CA ASP A 87 -2.39 -5.55 6.67
C ASP A 87 -2.15 -4.88 5.32
N VAL A 88 -0.93 -4.97 4.80
CA VAL A 88 -0.56 -4.32 3.53
C VAL A 88 -0.09 -5.35 2.52
N GLY A 89 -0.16 -5.01 1.23
CA GLY A 89 0.26 -5.94 0.19
C GLY A 89 0.47 -5.30 -1.17
N VAL A 90 1.04 -6.10 -2.08
CA VAL A 90 1.05 -5.82 -3.51
C VAL A 90 -0.01 -6.70 -4.16
N ILE A 91 -0.96 -6.08 -4.84
CA ILE A 91 -2.04 -6.76 -5.56
C ILE A 91 -1.98 -6.44 -7.06
N LYS A 92 -2.59 -7.29 -7.87
CA LYS A 92 -2.82 -7.07 -9.30
C LYS A 92 -4.27 -6.65 -9.53
N ILE A 93 -4.47 -5.57 -10.27
CA ILE A 93 -5.79 -5.07 -10.65
C ILE A 93 -5.84 -4.79 -12.15
N LEU A 94 -7.04 -4.79 -12.72
CA LEU A 94 -7.26 -4.32 -14.10
C LEU A 94 -7.41 -2.80 -14.08
N LEU A 95 -6.42 -2.09 -14.61
CA LEU A 95 -6.46 -0.64 -14.77
C LEU A 95 -6.31 -0.32 -16.26
N GLU A 96 -7.30 0.35 -16.84
CA GLU A 96 -7.30 0.73 -18.27
C GLU A 96 -7.04 -0.44 -19.23
N GLY A 97 -7.65 -1.60 -18.94
CA GLY A 97 -7.47 -2.81 -19.75
C GLY A 97 -6.11 -3.49 -19.58
N GLN A 98 -5.24 -3.00 -18.69
CA GLN A 98 -3.95 -3.61 -18.38
C GLN A 98 -3.89 -4.12 -16.94
N VAL A 99 -3.35 -5.31 -16.76
CA VAL A 99 -3.07 -5.85 -15.42
C VAL A 99 -1.85 -5.14 -14.86
N ARG A 100 -2.01 -4.43 -13.74
CA ARG A 100 -0.91 -3.68 -13.10
C ARG A 100 -0.77 -4.03 -11.63
N PRO A 101 0.47 -4.13 -11.11
CA PRO A 101 0.70 -4.21 -9.68
C PRO A 101 0.44 -2.84 -9.02
N VAL A 102 -0.14 -2.86 -7.83
CA VAL A 102 -0.32 -1.69 -6.97
C VAL A 102 -0.08 -2.10 -5.52
N ALA A 103 0.49 -1.20 -4.73
CA ALA A 103 0.49 -1.34 -3.28
C ALA A 103 -0.90 -1.01 -2.72
N ALA A 104 -1.32 -1.77 -1.71
CA ALA A 104 -2.68 -1.73 -1.20
C ALA A 104 -2.74 -2.01 0.32
N LEU A 105 -3.81 -1.50 0.93
CA LEU A 105 -4.15 -1.71 2.33
C LEU A 105 -5.35 -2.65 2.43
N CYS A 106 -5.22 -3.75 3.18
CA CYS A 106 -6.28 -4.72 3.38
C CYS A 106 -7.36 -4.15 4.30
N LEU A 107 -8.62 -4.29 3.90
CA LEU A 107 -9.79 -3.90 4.67
C LEU A 107 -10.54 -5.13 5.22
N GLY A 108 -9.85 -6.28 5.27
CA GLY A 108 -10.45 -7.56 5.61
C GLY A 108 -11.45 -8.04 4.55
N PRO A 109 -12.64 -8.54 4.92
CA PRO A 109 -13.62 -9.05 3.95
C PRO A 109 -14.11 -8.02 2.93
N ALA A 110 -14.00 -6.72 3.24
CA ALA A 110 -14.39 -5.64 2.33
C ALA A 110 -13.45 -5.51 1.12
N GLY A 111 -12.26 -6.13 1.16
CA GLY A 111 -11.28 -6.12 0.08
C GLY A 111 -10.08 -5.25 0.37
N TRP A 112 -9.69 -4.40 -0.58
CA TRP A 112 -8.42 -3.65 -0.54
C TRP A 112 -8.62 -2.19 -0.89
N ALA A 113 -7.93 -1.29 -0.20
CA ALA A 113 -7.84 0.12 -0.56
C ALA A 113 -6.55 0.41 -1.33
N VAL A 114 -6.67 1.24 -2.37
CA VAL A 114 -5.54 1.71 -3.19
C VAL A 114 -5.65 3.21 -3.40
N LYS A 115 -4.51 3.86 -3.62
CA LYS A 115 -4.44 5.26 -4.05
C LYS A 115 -4.07 5.32 -5.52
N SER A 116 -4.91 5.95 -6.33
CA SER A 116 -4.76 6.06 -7.79
C SER A 116 -4.72 7.52 -8.21
N ILE A 117 -3.93 7.82 -9.24
CA ILE A 117 -3.87 9.14 -9.85
C ILE A 117 -5.21 9.58 -10.45
N GLN A 118 -5.99 8.64 -10.99
CA GLN A 118 -7.25 8.95 -11.69
C GLN A 118 -8.46 8.96 -10.77
N ARG A 119 -8.44 8.14 -9.71
CA ARG A 119 -9.62 7.87 -8.87
C ARG A 119 -9.42 8.25 -7.40
N GLY A 120 -8.27 8.82 -7.05
CA GLY A 120 -7.92 9.08 -5.66
C GLY A 120 -7.90 7.79 -4.83
N THR A 121 -8.43 7.84 -3.62
CA THR A 121 -8.57 6.67 -2.76
C THR A 121 -9.73 5.81 -3.24
N THR A 122 -9.48 4.57 -3.62
CA THR A 122 -10.48 3.63 -4.12
C THR A 122 -10.47 2.36 -3.28
N THR A 123 -11.66 1.93 -2.85
CA THR A 123 -11.87 0.61 -2.27
C THR A 123 -12.26 -0.38 -3.36
N LEU A 124 -11.56 -1.50 -3.41
CA LEU A 124 -11.75 -2.59 -4.36
C LEU A 124 -12.34 -3.78 -3.63
N ALA A 125 -13.53 -4.19 -4.06
CA ALA A 125 -14.09 -5.46 -3.62
C ALA A 125 -13.18 -6.63 -4.05
N PRO A 126 -13.18 -7.77 -3.32
CA PRO A 126 -12.34 -8.92 -3.66
C PRO A 126 -12.47 -9.38 -5.12
N SER A 127 -13.66 -9.27 -5.72
CA SER A 127 -13.92 -9.61 -7.12
C SER A 127 -13.19 -8.74 -8.16
N HIS A 128 -12.69 -7.57 -7.75
CA HIS A 128 -11.92 -6.66 -8.61
C HIS A 128 -10.41 -6.82 -8.46
N VAL A 129 -9.95 -7.73 -7.58
CA VAL A 129 -8.55 -8.06 -7.40
C VAL A 129 -8.23 -9.32 -8.19
N ILE A 130 -7.34 -9.21 -9.17
CA ILE A 130 -6.93 -10.33 -10.02
C ILE A 130 -6.07 -11.33 -9.23
N GLY A 131 -5.26 -10.82 -8.30
CA GLY A 131 -4.48 -11.66 -7.41
C GLY A 131 -3.63 -10.87 -6.43
N VAL A 132 -3.36 -11.46 -5.28
CA VAL A 132 -2.43 -10.92 -4.28
C VAL A 132 -1.04 -11.47 -4.59
N MET A 133 -0.07 -10.61 -4.90
CA MET A 133 1.31 -11.02 -5.16
C MET A 133 2.04 -11.31 -3.85
N ARG A 134 1.82 -10.48 -2.83
CA ARG A 134 2.35 -10.62 -1.48
C ARG A 134 1.57 -9.77 -0.49
N ALA A 135 1.46 -10.23 0.74
CA ALA A 135 0.94 -9.45 1.86
C ALA A 135 1.84 -9.61 3.09
N TRP A 136 1.80 -8.59 3.96
CA TRP A 136 2.55 -8.52 5.20
C TRP A 136 1.64 -8.14 6.35
N SER A 137 1.83 -8.82 7.47
CA SER A 137 1.15 -8.54 8.72
C SER A 137 1.71 -7.27 9.33
N VAL A 138 0.88 -6.24 9.46
CA VAL A 138 1.30 -4.96 10.07
C VAL A 138 1.18 -5.02 11.60
N GLY A 139 0.41 -5.98 12.13
CA GLY A 139 0.14 -6.08 13.57
C GLY A 139 -0.89 -5.07 14.07
N TYR A 140 -1.63 -4.43 13.15
CA TYR A 140 -2.77 -3.58 13.49
C TYR A 140 -3.90 -4.44 14.07
N SER A 141 -4.29 -4.17 15.31
CA SER A 141 -5.55 -4.65 15.87
C SER A 141 -6.54 -3.50 15.93
N ALA A 142 -7.71 -3.66 15.31
CA ALA A 142 -8.85 -2.79 15.55
C ALA A 142 -9.34 -3.02 16.99
N GLY A 143 -8.66 -2.41 17.97
CA GLY A 143 -8.97 -2.59 19.38
C GLY A 143 -10.46 -2.44 19.65
N SER A 144 -11.00 -3.44 20.34
CA SER A 144 -12.28 -3.42 21.02
C SER A 144 -12.35 -2.20 21.93
N HIS A 145 -13.00 -1.13 21.48
CA HIS A 145 -13.49 -0.11 22.38
C HIS A 145 -14.74 -0.68 23.06
N ALA A 146 -14.53 -1.20 24.28
CA ALA A 146 -15.56 -1.20 25.31
C ALA A 146 -15.94 0.25 25.67
#